data_AF-Q31FQ8-F1
#
_entry.id   AF-Q31FQ8-F1
#
_cell.length_a   1.000
_cell.length_b   1.000
_cell.length_c   1.000
_cell.angle_alpha   90.00
_cell.angle_beta   90.00
_cell.angle_gamma   90.00
#
_symmetry.space_group_name_H-M   'P 1'
#
loop_
_entity.id
_entity.type
_entity.pdbx_description
1 polymer ?
#
loop_
_entity_poly.entity_id
_entity_poly.type
_entity_poly.pdbx_seq_one_letter_code
_entity_poly.pdbx_strand_id
1 'polypeptide(L)'
;MEEFKSLEELTEMDEKHRLMGAICGSVPSLEKMHTYLSQEVLNDEVPDEIKGQFNVAKNMALYSYYFYALAPEVHLKTYTVIEHALRVKVKPQKRMMFKALINHAVSQRWIKDSGFRHLENPSPDNEWCKSMVEVMPSLRNSKAHGSSMLVGDCMHHISSCADFVNQLFPAGKTRNNSSNKDAQKARASS
;
A
#
# COMPACT_ATOMS: atom_id res chain seq x y z
N MET A 1 -14.42 15.00 21.46
CA MET A 1 -13.06 15.56 21.41
C MET A 1 -12.12 14.41 21.76
N GLU A 2 -10.92 14.34 21.20
CA GLU A 2 -9.96 13.29 21.64
C GLU A 2 -9.41 13.65 23.02
N GLU A 3 -9.28 12.65 23.90
CA GLU A 3 -8.68 12.78 25.22
C GLU A 3 -7.48 11.85 25.36
N PHE A 4 -6.54 12.21 26.24
CA PHE A 4 -5.39 11.36 26.52
C PHE A 4 -5.85 10.16 27.37
N LYS A 5 -5.70 8.96 26.83
CA LYS A 5 -6.12 7.72 27.49
C LYS A 5 -5.42 7.51 28.83
N SER A 6 -6.15 6.98 29.80
CA SER A 6 -5.56 6.40 31.01
C SER A 6 -4.78 5.12 30.68
N LEU A 7 -3.95 4.65 31.62
CA LEU A 7 -3.14 3.45 31.43
C LEU A 7 -4.02 2.21 31.21
N GLU A 8 -5.14 2.15 31.91
CA GLU A 8 -6.09 1.04 31.88
C GLU A 8 -6.84 0.97 30.54
N GLU A 9 -7.04 2.10 29.87
CA GLU A 9 -7.76 2.20 28.58
C GLU A 9 -6.89 1.92 27.35
N LEU A 10 -5.56 1.78 27.52
CA LEU A 10 -4.64 1.62 26.39
C LEU A 10 -4.90 0.34 25.59
N THR A 11 -5.36 -0.72 26.25
CA THR A 11 -5.64 -2.03 25.64
C THR A 11 -7.12 -2.29 25.44
N GLU A 12 -7.97 -1.30 25.71
CA GLU A 12 -9.40 -1.39 25.45
C GLU A 12 -9.72 -0.90 24.03
N MET A 13 -10.63 -1.59 23.36
CA MET A 13 -11.10 -1.20 22.03
C MET A 13 -11.66 0.22 22.09
N ASP A 14 -11.24 1.07 21.14
CA ASP A 14 -11.70 2.45 21.07
C ASP A 14 -13.22 2.51 20.93
N GLU A 15 -13.87 3.37 21.72
CA GLU A 15 -15.33 3.54 21.70
C GLU A 15 -15.84 3.92 20.31
N LYS A 16 -15.05 4.65 19.51
CA LYS A 16 -15.44 5.01 18.14
C LYS A 16 -15.66 3.79 17.26
N HIS A 17 -14.96 2.68 17.49
CA HIS A 17 -15.25 1.42 16.78
C HIS A 17 -16.61 0.85 17.14
N ARG A 18 -17.05 0.99 18.39
CA ARG A 18 -18.41 0.58 18.81
C ARG A 18 -19.47 1.46 18.17
N LEU A 19 -19.27 2.78 18.20
CA LEU A 19 -20.18 3.76 17.60
C LEU A 19 -20.32 3.54 16.09
N MET A 20 -19.19 3.39 15.39
CA MET A 20 -19.19 3.09 13.97
C MET A 20 -19.82 1.73 13.67
N GLY A 21 -19.59 0.72 14.51
CA GLY A 21 -20.23 -0.58 14.33
C GLY A 21 -21.74 -0.58 14.51
N ALA A 22 -22.28 0.30 15.36
CA ALA A 22 -23.73 0.51 15.48
C ALA A 22 -24.34 1.13 14.21
N ILE A 23 -23.57 1.97 13.50
CA ILE A 23 -24.01 2.61 12.24
C ILE A 23 -23.83 1.66 11.04
N CYS A 24 -22.67 1.01 10.95
CA CYS A 24 -22.28 0.19 9.81
C CYS A 24 -22.69 -1.29 9.93
N GLY A 25 -23.28 -1.69 11.07
CA GLY A 25 -23.75 -3.05 11.33
C GLY A 25 -22.65 -4.06 11.66
N SER A 26 -21.39 -3.63 11.84
CA SER A 26 -20.30 -4.53 12.24
C SER A 26 -19.24 -3.81 13.08
N VAL A 27 -18.93 -4.39 14.24
CA VAL A 27 -17.82 -3.94 15.09
C VAL A 27 -16.56 -4.71 14.66
N PRO A 28 -15.41 -4.05 14.48
CA PRO A 28 -14.18 -4.74 14.12
C PRO A 28 -13.73 -5.69 15.23
N SER A 29 -13.04 -6.75 14.83
CA SER A 29 -12.32 -7.65 15.74
C SER A 29 -10.84 -7.54 15.46
N LEU A 30 -10.04 -7.45 16.52
CA LEU A 30 -8.60 -7.36 16.43
C LEU A 30 -8.02 -8.60 15.71
N GLU A 31 -8.56 -9.79 15.99
CA GLU A 31 -8.14 -11.04 15.35
C GLU A 31 -8.41 -11.03 13.85
N LYS A 32 -9.57 -10.51 13.44
CA LYS A 32 -9.90 -10.36 12.01
C LYS A 32 -9.02 -9.32 11.33
N MET A 33 -8.75 -8.19 12.00
CA MET A 33 -7.83 -7.16 11.50
C MET A 33 -6.42 -7.73 11.33
N HIS A 34 -5.92 -8.47 12.33
CA HIS A 34 -4.63 -9.15 12.27
C HIS A 34 -4.58 -10.17 11.15
N THR A 35 -5.61 -11.02 11.03
CA THR A 35 -5.69 -12.02 9.96
C THR A 35 -5.63 -11.35 8.59
N TYR A 36 -6.42 -10.29 8.36
CA TYR A 36 -6.38 -9.53 7.12
C TYR A 36 -4.99 -8.93 6.85
N LEU A 37 -4.45 -8.17 7.81
CA LEU A 37 -3.17 -7.49 7.63
C LEU A 37 -2.02 -8.50 7.46
N SER A 38 -2.09 -9.68 8.06
CA SER A 38 -1.08 -10.74 7.88
C SER A 38 -0.95 -11.20 6.43
N GLN A 39 -2.03 -11.13 5.66
CA GLN A 39 -2.07 -11.49 4.23
C GLN A 39 -1.47 -10.40 3.33
N GLU A 40 -1.38 -9.16 3.83
CA GLU A 40 -0.75 -8.07 3.10
C GLU A 40 0.78 -8.20 3.18
N VAL A 41 1.37 -8.73 2.12
CA VAL A 41 2.81 -9.02 2.02
C VAL A 41 3.45 -8.28 0.85
N LEU A 42 4.72 -7.90 1.04
CA LEU A 42 5.54 -7.34 -0.01
C LEU A 42 6.42 -8.42 -0.64
N ASN A 43 6.69 -8.29 -1.94
CA ASN A 43 7.55 -9.21 -2.69
C ASN A 43 8.97 -9.25 -2.12
N ASP A 44 9.69 -10.34 -2.37
CA ASP A 44 11.06 -10.54 -1.87
C ASP A 44 12.05 -9.52 -2.43
N GLU A 45 11.82 -9.02 -3.64
CA GLU A 45 12.61 -8.03 -4.36
C GLU A 45 12.47 -6.62 -3.81
N VAL A 46 11.50 -6.39 -2.91
CA VAL A 46 11.36 -5.13 -2.21
C VAL A 46 12.52 -4.99 -1.19
N PRO A 47 13.24 -3.86 -1.16
CA PRO A 47 14.31 -3.64 -0.19
C PRO A 47 13.85 -3.77 1.27
N ASP A 48 14.70 -4.32 2.13
CA ASP A 48 14.36 -4.59 3.54
C ASP A 48 13.96 -3.34 4.33
N GLU A 49 14.56 -2.19 4.01
CA GLU A 49 14.18 -0.91 4.62
C GLU A 49 12.72 -0.54 4.31
N ILE A 50 12.23 -0.84 3.11
CA ILE A 50 10.84 -0.59 2.71
C ILE A 50 9.92 -1.60 3.38
N LYS A 51 10.31 -2.89 3.41
CA LYS A 51 9.58 -3.94 4.14
C LYS A 51 9.41 -3.61 5.62
N GLY A 52 10.47 -3.12 6.27
CA GLY A 52 10.44 -2.67 7.66
C GLY A 52 9.44 -1.54 7.88
N GLN A 53 9.47 -0.49 7.05
CA GLN A 53 8.54 0.63 7.17
C GLN A 53 7.08 0.24 6.86
N PHE A 54 6.86 -0.70 5.95
CA PHE A 54 5.54 -1.26 5.66
C PHE A 54 4.99 -2.08 6.84
N ASN A 55 5.82 -2.90 7.49
CA ASN A 55 5.41 -3.62 8.70
C ASN A 55 5.10 -2.67 9.86
N VAL A 56 5.82 -1.55 10.00
CA VAL A 56 5.44 -0.49 10.94
C VAL A 56 4.04 0.04 10.63
N ALA A 57 3.72 0.29 9.34
CA ALA A 57 2.38 0.74 8.94
C ALA A 57 1.30 -0.29 9.28
N LYS A 58 1.55 -1.58 9.05
CA LYS A 58 0.65 -2.69 9.43
C LYS A 58 0.40 -2.72 10.95
N ASN A 59 1.45 -2.58 11.75
CA ASN A 59 1.32 -2.54 13.20
C ASN A 59 0.54 -1.31 13.65
N MET A 60 0.79 -0.13 13.07
CA MET A 60 -0.02 1.06 13.34
C MET A 60 -1.50 0.85 13.01
N ALA A 61 -1.80 0.16 11.90
CA ALA A 61 -3.17 -0.21 11.54
C ALA A 61 -3.81 -1.20 12.54
N LEU A 62 -3.02 -2.07 13.19
CA LEU A 62 -3.52 -2.89 14.29
C LEU A 62 -3.79 -2.04 15.54
N TYR A 63 -2.87 -1.16 15.90
CA TYR A 63 -3.04 -0.27 17.04
C TYR A 63 -4.19 0.71 16.87
N SER A 64 -4.65 0.97 15.63
CA SER A 64 -5.86 1.77 15.44
C SER A 64 -7.12 1.10 15.99
N TYR A 65 -7.10 -0.21 16.29
CA TYR A 65 -8.15 -0.89 17.05
C TYR A 65 -8.31 -0.29 18.47
N TYR A 66 -7.19 0.03 19.11
CA TYR A 66 -7.16 0.66 20.43
C TYR A 66 -7.21 2.18 20.34
N PHE A 67 -6.82 2.78 19.23
CA PHE A 67 -6.85 4.23 19.06
C PHE A 67 -7.32 4.62 17.65
N TYR A 68 -8.62 4.86 17.50
CA TYR A 68 -9.25 5.08 16.20
C TYR A 68 -8.66 6.29 15.46
N ALA A 69 -8.29 7.34 16.19
CA ALA A 69 -7.69 8.55 15.64
C ALA A 69 -6.28 8.33 15.07
N LEU A 70 -5.68 7.14 15.21
CA LEU A 70 -4.42 6.77 14.56
C LEU A 70 -4.58 6.50 13.06
N ALA A 71 -5.79 6.18 12.58
CA ALA A 71 -6.01 5.77 11.18
C ALA A 71 -5.49 6.79 10.12
N PRO A 72 -5.69 8.11 10.28
CA PRO A 72 -5.09 9.11 9.38
C PRO A 72 -3.55 9.07 9.34
N GLU A 73 -2.89 8.75 10.45
CA GLU A 73 -1.43 8.62 10.50
C GLU A 73 -0.96 7.34 9.80
N VAL A 74 -1.76 6.27 9.83
CA VAL A 74 -1.52 5.08 9.01
C VAL A 74 -1.58 5.46 7.52
N HIS A 75 -2.56 6.27 7.09
CA HIS A 75 -2.62 6.75 5.70
C HIS A 75 -1.35 7.53 5.33
N LEU A 76 -0.95 8.49 6.16
CA LEU A 76 0.27 9.27 5.93
C LEU A 76 1.52 8.37 5.86
N LYS A 77 1.59 7.35 6.72
CA LYS A 77 2.64 6.35 6.72
C LYS A 77 2.70 5.60 5.40
N THR A 78 1.56 5.17 4.85
CA THR A 78 1.54 4.48 3.55
C THR A 78 2.07 5.35 2.41
N TYR A 79 1.70 6.63 2.34
CA TYR A 79 2.26 7.55 1.34
C TYR A 79 3.78 7.72 1.49
N THR A 80 4.27 7.77 2.73
CA THR A 80 5.71 7.86 3.02
C THR A 80 6.45 6.60 2.58
N VAL A 81 5.87 5.41 2.80
CA VAL A 81 6.42 4.13 2.31
C VAL A 81 6.48 4.11 0.79
N ILE A 82 5.40 4.52 0.11
CA ILE A 82 5.35 4.58 -1.37
C ILE A 82 6.38 5.57 -1.91
N GLU A 83 6.48 6.77 -1.32
CA GLU A 83 7.45 7.77 -1.73
C GLU A 83 8.89 7.25 -1.55
N HIS A 84 9.18 6.56 -0.44
CA HIS A 84 10.49 5.97 -0.20
C HIS A 84 10.81 4.88 -1.24
N ALA A 85 9.86 3.98 -1.49
CA ALA A 85 9.99 2.92 -2.50
C ALA A 85 10.24 3.50 -3.92
N LEU A 86 9.51 4.55 -4.29
CA LEU A 86 9.72 5.27 -5.54
C LEU A 86 11.12 5.89 -5.62
N ARG A 87 11.61 6.51 -4.55
CA ARG A 87 12.97 7.09 -4.53
C ARG A 87 14.05 6.03 -4.74
N VAL A 88 13.90 4.88 -4.07
CA VAL A 88 14.82 3.75 -4.24
C VAL A 88 14.77 3.20 -5.67
N LYS A 89 13.58 3.11 -6.27
CA LYS A 89 13.41 2.63 -7.65
C LYS A 89 13.94 3.60 -8.70
N VAL A 90 13.63 4.89 -8.57
CA VAL A 90 13.98 5.95 -9.54
C VAL A 90 15.46 6.32 -9.45
N LYS A 91 16.05 6.32 -8.25
CA LYS A 91 17.43 6.80 -7.98
C LYS A 91 17.70 8.17 -8.63
N PRO A 92 16.90 9.21 -8.34
CA PRO A 92 16.98 10.46 -9.06
C PRO A 92 18.25 11.23 -8.72
N GLN A 93 18.91 11.79 -9.74
CA GLN A 93 20.13 12.60 -9.58
C GLN A 93 19.88 13.94 -8.87
N LYS A 94 18.63 14.40 -8.83
CA LYS A 94 18.19 15.61 -8.12
C LYS A 94 16.95 15.28 -7.29
N ARG A 95 16.70 16.07 -6.24
CA ARG A 95 15.50 15.87 -5.40
C ARG A 95 14.24 16.04 -6.25
N MET A 96 13.49 14.96 -6.40
CA MET A 96 12.15 14.97 -6.99
C MET A 96 11.07 15.05 -5.90
N MET A 97 9.98 15.74 -6.21
CA MET A 97 8.77 15.79 -5.38
C MET A 97 7.93 14.52 -5.57
N PHE A 98 7.05 14.21 -4.61
CA PHE A 98 6.22 13.00 -4.64
C PHE A 98 5.41 12.87 -5.94
N LYS A 99 4.74 13.95 -6.37
CA LYS A 99 4.03 14.03 -7.65
C LYS A 99 4.91 13.64 -8.86
N ALA A 100 6.14 14.16 -8.91
CA ALA A 100 7.06 13.89 -10.00
C ALA A 100 7.54 12.43 -10.00
N LEU A 101 7.72 11.83 -8.82
CA LEU A 101 8.08 10.41 -8.68
C LEU A 101 6.95 9.50 -9.18
N ILE A 102 5.70 9.77 -8.80
CA ILE A 102 4.54 8.99 -9.27
C ILE A 102 4.41 9.14 -10.79
N ASN A 103 4.45 10.38 -11.31
CA ASN A 103 4.37 10.63 -12.74
C ASN A 103 5.46 9.87 -13.52
N HIS A 104 6.68 9.82 -12.98
CA HIS A 104 7.76 9.04 -13.57
C HIS A 104 7.43 7.54 -13.61
N ALA A 105 6.97 6.95 -12.50
CA ALA A 105 6.58 5.53 -12.46
C ALA A 105 5.44 5.20 -13.44
N VAL A 106 4.44 6.07 -13.58
CA VAL A 106 3.35 5.93 -14.57
C VAL A 106 3.90 6.00 -15.99
N SER A 107 4.78 6.98 -16.28
CA SER A 107 5.39 7.17 -17.61
C SER A 107 6.24 5.96 -18.03
N GLN A 108 6.92 5.32 -17.08
CA GLN A 108 7.73 4.13 -17.30
C GLN A 108 6.91 2.83 -17.26
N ARG A 109 5.59 2.93 -17.07
CA ARG A 109 4.66 1.79 -16.95
C ARG A 109 5.06 0.79 -15.86
N TRP A 110 5.71 1.26 -14.79
CA TRP A 110 6.05 0.44 -13.61
C TRP A 110 4.82 0.13 -12.76
N ILE A 111 3.86 1.04 -12.74
CA ILE A 111 2.54 0.84 -12.12
C ILE A 111 1.45 0.89 -13.20
N LYS A 112 0.47 0.00 -13.06
CA LYS A 112 -0.65 -0.16 -13.97
C LYS A 112 -1.94 -0.40 -13.18
N ASP A 113 -3.08 0.04 -13.71
CA ASP A 113 -4.40 -0.17 -13.09
C ASP A 113 -4.62 -1.66 -12.75
N SER A 114 -4.24 -2.57 -13.66
CA SER A 114 -4.37 -4.02 -13.45
C SER A 114 -3.57 -4.58 -12.27
N GLY A 115 -2.63 -3.82 -11.71
CA GLY A 115 -1.85 -4.21 -10.55
C GLY A 115 -2.47 -3.80 -9.20
N PHE A 116 -3.62 -3.13 -9.23
CA PHE A 116 -4.36 -2.74 -8.03
C PHE A 116 -5.61 -3.60 -7.89
N ARG A 117 -5.66 -4.42 -6.83
CA ARG A 117 -6.68 -5.46 -6.65
C ARG A 117 -8.09 -4.92 -6.40
N HIS A 118 -8.20 -3.65 -6.04
CA HIS A 118 -9.47 -2.98 -5.76
C HIS A 118 -10.15 -2.44 -7.03
N LEU A 119 -9.47 -2.47 -8.18
CA LEU A 119 -10.05 -2.05 -9.45
C LEU A 119 -10.67 -3.25 -10.15
N GLU A 120 -12.01 -3.31 -10.16
CA GLU A 120 -12.74 -4.39 -10.84
C GLU A 120 -12.55 -4.37 -12.36
N ASN A 121 -12.52 -3.17 -12.95
CA ASN A 121 -12.39 -2.95 -14.39
C ASN A 121 -11.20 -2.02 -14.68
N PRO A 122 -9.95 -2.53 -14.63
CA PRO A 122 -8.78 -1.70 -14.85
C PRO A 122 -8.74 -1.17 -16.29
N SER A 123 -8.55 0.13 -16.44
CA SER A 123 -8.51 0.77 -17.76
C SER A 123 -7.23 0.35 -18.50
N PRO A 124 -7.31 -0.11 -19.76
CA PRO A 124 -6.11 -0.40 -20.57
C PRO A 124 -5.24 0.85 -20.76
N ASP A 125 -5.86 2.03 -20.68
CA ASP A 125 -5.20 3.32 -20.80
C ASP A 125 -4.62 3.85 -19.48
N ASN A 126 -4.70 3.06 -18.40
CA ASN A 126 -4.08 3.38 -17.11
C ASN A 126 -4.66 4.64 -16.46
N GLU A 127 -5.95 4.89 -16.64
CA GLU A 127 -6.64 6.12 -16.21
C GLU A 127 -6.58 6.31 -14.70
N TRP A 128 -6.74 5.23 -13.93
CA TRP A 128 -6.68 5.34 -12.48
C TRP A 128 -5.28 5.75 -12.01
N CYS A 129 -4.23 5.11 -12.53
CA CYS A 129 -2.84 5.50 -12.24
C CYS A 129 -2.51 6.92 -12.71
N LYS A 130 -3.05 7.37 -13.85
CA LYS A 130 -2.91 8.76 -14.30
C LYS A 130 -3.55 9.72 -13.29
N SER A 131 -4.73 9.39 -12.76
CA SER A 131 -5.41 10.21 -11.76
C SER A 131 -4.64 10.30 -10.43
N MET A 132 -3.97 9.22 -10.02
CA MET A 132 -3.16 9.18 -8.79
C MET A 132 -2.05 10.24 -8.74
N VAL A 133 -1.52 10.64 -9.90
CA VAL A 133 -0.46 11.67 -10.00
C VAL A 133 -0.90 12.98 -9.33
N GLU A 134 -2.20 13.30 -9.38
CA GLU A 134 -2.78 14.47 -8.74
C GLU A 134 -3.36 14.17 -7.36
N VAL A 135 -4.06 13.03 -7.23
CA VAL A 135 -4.82 12.69 -6.02
C VAL A 135 -3.92 12.36 -4.83
N MET A 136 -2.91 11.49 -5.01
CA MET A 136 -2.09 11.05 -3.88
C MET A 136 -1.28 12.18 -3.21
N PRO A 137 -0.63 13.10 -3.95
CA PRO A 137 0.06 14.23 -3.34
C PRO A 137 -0.91 15.15 -2.57
N SER A 138 -2.12 15.37 -3.11
CA SER A 138 -3.16 16.16 -2.45
C SER A 138 -3.59 15.53 -1.12
N LEU A 139 -3.89 14.22 -1.12
CA LEU A 139 -4.26 13.48 0.08
C LEU A 139 -3.13 13.47 1.12
N ARG A 140 -1.89 13.20 0.69
CA ARG A 140 -0.71 13.22 1.57
C ARG A 140 -0.55 14.58 2.24
N ASN A 141 -0.70 15.67 1.50
CA ASN A 141 -0.57 17.02 2.05
C ASN A 141 -1.74 17.36 2.99
N SER A 142 -2.97 17.01 2.62
CA SER A 142 -4.14 17.21 3.49
C SER A 142 -3.98 16.52 4.84
N LYS A 143 -3.48 15.26 4.86
CA LYS A 143 -3.22 14.55 6.12
C LYS A 143 -2.09 15.18 6.93
N ALA A 144 -1.00 15.61 6.27
CA ALA A 144 0.11 16.28 6.93
C ALA A 144 -0.25 17.65 7.56
N HIS A 145 -1.28 18.32 7.06
CA HIS A 145 -1.73 19.62 7.58
C HIS A 145 -2.83 19.51 8.65
N GLY A 146 -3.19 18.29 9.06
CA GLY A 146 -4.29 18.05 9.98
C GLY A 146 -5.63 18.06 9.24
N SER A 147 -6.18 16.87 9.00
CA SER A 147 -7.52 16.71 8.46
C SER A 147 -8.49 16.43 9.61
N SER A 148 -9.61 17.15 9.65
CA SER A 148 -10.70 16.87 10.60
C SER A 148 -11.51 15.62 10.25
N MET A 149 -11.34 15.08 9.03
CA MET A 149 -12.07 13.92 8.56
C MET A 149 -11.39 12.63 9.03
N LEU A 150 -12.00 11.98 10.01
CA LEU A 150 -11.64 10.65 10.47
C LEU A 150 -12.13 9.61 9.45
N VAL A 151 -11.27 9.28 8.48
CA VAL A 151 -11.50 8.13 7.60
C VAL A 151 -10.90 6.90 8.29
N GLY A 152 -11.77 6.04 8.85
CA GLY A 152 -11.36 4.89 9.64
C GLY A 152 -10.76 3.73 8.84
N ASP A 153 -10.99 3.68 7.53
CA ASP A 153 -10.48 2.59 6.68
C ASP A 153 -8.99 2.80 6.35
N CYS A 154 -8.13 2.37 7.27
CA CYS A 154 -6.69 2.30 7.06
C CYS A 154 -6.23 0.95 6.49
N MET A 155 -7.04 -0.11 6.59
CA MET A 155 -6.69 -1.44 6.11
C MET A 155 -6.60 -1.47 4.58
N HIS A 156 -7.57 -0.85 3.89
CA HIS A 156 -7.54 -0.75 2.44
C HIS A 156 -6.34 0.07 1.92
N HIS A 157 -5.90 1.07 2.70
CA HIS A 157 -4.71 1.85 2.38
C HIS A 157 -3.43 1.01 2.49
N ILE A 158 -3.36 0.07 3.44
CA ILE A 158 -2.26 -0.90 3.52
C ILE A 158 -2.24 -1.79 2.27
N SER A 159 -3.39 -2.34 1.86
CA SER A 159 -3.45 -3.18 0.65
C SER A 159 -3.08 -2.41 -0.62
N SER A 160 -3.56 -1.17 -0.76
CA SER A 160 -3.20 -0.30 -1.88
C SER A 160 -1.71 0.07 -1.87
N CYS A 161 -1.12 0.24 -0.69
CA CYS A 161 0.32 0.44 -0.54
C CYS A 161 1.11 -0.81 -0.97
N ALA A 162 0.66 -1.99 -0.57
CA ALA A 162 1.26 -3.25 -0.97
C ALA A 162 1.22 -3.44 -2.49
N ASP A 163 0.05 -3.24 -3.10
CA ASP A 163 -0.13 -3.31 -4.56
C ASP A 163 0.79 -2.35 -5.30
N PHE A 164 0.90 -1.11 -4.83
CA PHE A 164 1.78 -0.12 -5.44
C PHE A 164 3.25 -0.54 -5.34
N VAL A 165 3.72 -0.90 -4.15
CA VAL A 165 5.13 -1.23 -3.91
C VAL A 165 5.52 -2.52 -4.63
N ASN A 166 4.65 -3.53 -4.64
CA ASN A 166 4.89 -4.79 -5.34
C ASN A 166 4.97 -4.61 -6.86
N GLN A 167 4.27 -3.63 -7.43
CA GLN A 167 4.43 -3.28 -8.85
C GLN A 167 5.78 -2.63 -9.14
N LEU A 168 6.33 -1.82 -8.22
CA LEU A 168 7.67 -1.24 -8.37
C LEU A 168 8.76 -2.32 -8.31
N PHE A 169 8.55 -3.39 -7.53
CA PHE A 169 9.49 -4.49 -7.34
C PHE A 169 8.78 -5.82 -7.57
N PRO A 170 8.50 -6.18 -8.83
CA PRO A 170 7.77 -7.39 -9.14
C PRO A 170 8.59 -8.62 -8.74
N ALA A 171 7.90 -9.63 -8.20
CA ALA A 171 8.45 -10.96 -8.01
C ALA A 171 9.15 -11.41 -9.29
N GLY A 172 10.42 -11.79 -9.17
CA GLY A 172 11.19 -12.31 -10.27
C GLY A 172 10.42 -13.47 -10.86
N LYS A 173 9.85 -13.29 -12.06
CA LYS A 173 9.36 -14.43 -12.84
C LYS A 173 10.53 -15.40 -12.88
N THR A 174 10.35 -16.61 -12.34
CA THR A 174 11.20 -17.75 -12.65
C THR A 174 11.49 -17.64 -14.14
N ARG A 175 12.77 -17.46 -14.51
CA ARG A 175 13.18 -17.54 -15.91
C ARG A 175 12.76 -18.93 -16.36
N ASN A 176 11.58 -19.06 -16.95
CA ASN A 176 11.22 -20.27 -17.67
C ASN A 176 12.25 -20.37 -18.78
N ASN A 177 13.10 -21.38 -18.61
CA ASN A 177 14.22 -21.71 -19.46
C ASN A 177 13.86 -21.57 -20.95
N SER A 178 14.65 -20.74 -21.62
CA SER A 178 15.26 -21.00 -22.92
C SER A 178 14.48 -21.90 -23.89
N SER A 179 14.16 -21.31 -25.04
CA SER A 179 14.72 -21.82 -26.29
C SER A 179 14.53 -23.32 -26.57
N ASN A 180 13.29 -23.81 -26.62
CA ASN A 180 13.04 -25.08 -27.30
C ASN A 180 13.00 -24.90 -28.84
N LYS A 181 14.07 -24.30 -29.40
CA LYS A 181 14.32 -24.23 -30.85
C LYS A 181 15.58 -25.00 -31.30
N ASP A 182 16.39 -25.52 -30.38
CA ASP A 182 17.58 -26.30 -30.74
C ASP A 182 17.41 -27.82 -30.55
N ALA A 183 16.32 -28.31 -29.95
CA ALA A 183 16.06 -29.76 -29.83
C ALA A 183 15.38 -30.41 -31.05
N GLN A 184 15.01 -29.62 -32.07
CA GLN A 184 14.37 -30.14 -33.30
C GLN A 184 15.35 -30.33 -34.48
N LYS A 185 16.63 -29.99 -34.33
CA LYS A 185 17.67 -30.23 -35.34
C LYS A 185 18.43 -31.56 -35.19
N ALA A 186 18.18 -32.33 -34.13
CA ALA A 186 18.87 -33.60 -33.88
C ALA A 186 18.04 -34.87 -34.20
N ARG A 187 16.84 -34.72 -34.79
CA ARG A 187 15.97 -35.86 -35.20
C ARG A 187 15.77 -36.02 -36.71
N ALA A 188 16.57 -35.32 -37.52
CA ALA A 188 16.57 -35.45 -38.98
C ALA A 188 17.89 -36.05 -39.53
N SER A 189 18.67 -36.74 -38.69
CA SER A 189 19.98 -37.29 -39.09
C SER A 189 20.32 -38.62 -38.41
N SER A 190 19.33 -39.50 -38.22
CA SER A 190 19.54 -40.92 -37.92
C SER A 190 18.34 -41.72 -38.40
#